data_AF-A0A8H7IMA4-F1
#
_entry.id   AF-A0A8H7IMA4-F1
#
_cell.length_a   1.000
_cell.length_b   1.000
_cell.length_c   1.000
_cell.angle_alpha   90.00
_cell.angle_beta   90.00
_cell.angle_gamma   90.00
#
_symmetry.space_group_name_H-M   'P 1'
#
loop_
_entity.id
_entity.type
_entity.pdbx_description
1 polymer ?
#
loop_
_entity_poly.entity_id
_entity_poly.type
_entity_poly.pdbx_seq_one_letter_code
_entity_poly.pdbx_strand_id
1 'polypeptide(L)'
;MARRMLLWVALHQDQFDKEEQMVVWILYHMTDKAADWVLPIIGTIIKGKGSPPTTIPALMAKFKEAFANPDAKRAAPEKLLR
;
A
#
# COMPACT_ATOMS: atom_id res chain seq x y z
N MET A 1 -7.82 8.67 4.45
CA MET A 1 -6.73 7.69 4.65
C MET A 1 -5.35 8.33 4.48
N ALA A 2 -4.98 8.80 3.28
CA ALA A 2 -3.66 9.33 2.93
C ALA A 2 -3.09 10.40 3.90
N ARG A 3 -3.90 11.40 4.29
CA ARG A 3 -3.44 12.48 5.21
C ARG A 3 -3.13 11.98 6.63
N ARG A 4 -3.89 11.00 7.13
CA ARG A 4 -3.65 10.39 8.45
C ARG A 4 -2.38 9.54 8.44
N MET A 5 -2.14 8.85 7.32
CA MET A 5 -0.96 8.02 7.11
C MET A 5 0.32 8.88 7.08
N LEU A 6 0.31 10.00 6.35
CA LEU A 6 1.43 10.94 6.33
C LEU A 6 1.69 11.60 7.69
N LEU A 7 0.63 11.98 8.41
CA LEU A 7 0.77 12.55 9.76
C LEU A 7 1.35 11.53 10.75
N TRP A 8 0.90 10.28 10.67
CA TRP A 8 1.42 9.21 11.51
C TRP A 8 2.90 8.93 11.22
N VAL A 9 3.29 8.85 9.94
CA VAL A 9 4.69 8.70 9.51
C VAL A 9 5.57 9.79 10.13
N ALA A 10 5.15 11.05 10.03
CA ALA A 10 5.92 12.17 10.58
C ALA A 10 6.12 12.07 12.11
N LEU A 11 5.16 11.49 12.83
CA LEU A 11 5.20 11.33 14.28
C LEU A 11 5.98 10.08 14.75
N HIS A 12 6.19 9.09 13.87
CA HIS A 12 6.75 7.78 14.24
C HIS A 12 8.01 7.42 13.45
N GLN A 13 8.55 8.32 12.63
CA GLN A 13 9.77 8.06 11.83
C GLN A 13 10.97 7.65 12.66
N ASP A 14 11.14 8.23 13.84
CA ASP A 14 12.27 7.95 14.73
C ASP A 14 12.15 6.58 15.42
N GLN A 15 11.04 5.86 15.26
CA GLN A 15 10.81 4.54 15.86
C GLN A 15 11.31 3.38 14.99
N PHE A 16 11.80 3.67 13.78
CA PHE A 16 12.23 2.66 12.81
C PHE A 16 13.64 2.94 12.30
N ASP A 17 14.49 1.93 12.31
CA ASP A 17 15.86 2.04 11.77
C ASP A 17 15.89 2.13 10.24
N LYS A 18 14.83 1.65 9.58
CA LYS A 18 14.71 1.59 8.12
C LYS A 18 13.29 1.94 7.68
N GLU A 19 13.19 2.74 6.62
CA GLU A 19 11.91 3.11 6.01
C GLU A 19 11.07 1.89 5.58
N GLU A 20 11.72 0.80 5.16
CA GLU A 20 11.07 -0.47 4.82
C GLU A 20 10.29 -1.08 6.00
N GLN A 21 10.82 -0.99 7.22
CA GLN A 21 10.14 -1.49 8.42
C GLN A 21 8.86 -0.69 8.69
N MET A 22 8.93 0.62 8.48
CA MET A 22 7.77 1.51 8.59
C MET A 22 6.71 1.17 7.53
N VAL A 23 7.12 0.92 6.28
CA VAL A 23 6.22 0.50 5.19
C VAL A 23 5.49 -0.80 5.56
N VAL A 24 6.21 -1.80 6.06
CA VAL A 24 5.61 -3.07 6.51
C VAL A 24 4.64 -2.85 7.66
N TRP A 25 4.98 -2.00 8.63
CA TRP A 25 4.12 -1.69 9.77
C TRP A 25 2.80 -1.04 9.33
N ILE A 26 2.87 -0.06 8.42
CA ILE A 26 1.67 0.62 7.91
C ILE A 26 0.79 -0.34 7.13
N LEU A 27 1.38 -1.18 6.27
CA LEU A 27 0.66 -2.22 5.55
C LEU A 27 -0.06 -3.16 6.54
N TYR A 28 0.64 -3.65 7.56
CA TYR A 28 0.04 -4.50 8.59
C TYR A 28 -1.18 -3.84 9.26
N HIS A 29 -1.10 -2.56 9.65
CA HIS A 29 -2.22 -1.83 10.27
C HIS A 29 -3.38 -1.53 9.31
N MET A 30 -3.17 -1.63 8.01
CA MET A 30 -4.23 -1.47 7.00
C MET A 30 -4.96 -2.78 6.68
N THR A 31 -4.49 -3.94 7.18
CA THR A 31 -5.13 -5.23 6.94
C THR A 31 -6.56 -5.29 7.47
N ASP A 32 -6.91 -4.51 8.50
CA ASP A 32 -8.26 -4.44 9.05
C ASP A 32 -9.29 -3.79 8.10
N LYS A 33 -8.89 -2.77 7.33
CA LYS A 33 -9.80 -1.95 6.50
C LYS A 33 -9.59 -2.07 5.00
N ALA A 34 -8.45 -2.62 4.59
CA ALA A 34 -8.05 -2.75 3.20
C ALA A 34 -7.31 -4.07 2.95
N ALA A 35 -7.68 -5.14 3.66
CA ALA A 35 -7.04 -6.46 3.58
C ALA A 35 -6.81 -6.92 2.13
N ASP A 36 -7.86 -6.87 1.31
CA ASP A 36 -7.82 -7.32 -0.10
C ASP A 36 -6.79 -6.57 -0.94
N TRP A 37 -6.50 -5.31 -0.59
CA TRP A 37 -5.48 -4.52 -1.28
C TRP A 37 -4.08 -4.74 -0.70
N VAL A 38 -3.97 -4.87 0.62
CA VAL A 38 -2.70 -4.94 1.35
C VAL A 38 -2.04 -6.33 1.27
N LEU A 39 -2.82 -7.39 1.44
CA LEU A 39 -2.31 -8.77 1.50
C LEU A 39 -1.45 -9.18 0.30
N PRO A 40 -1.82 -8.89 -0.96
CA PRO A 40 -0.95 -9.18 -2.09
C PRO A 40 0.37 -8.40 -2.05
N ILE A 41 0.38 -7.15 -1.57
CA ILE A 41 1.60 -6.33 -1.42
C ILE A 41 2.52 -6.92 -0.35
N ILE A 42 1.98 -7.32 0.80
CA ILE A 42 2.74 -8.02 1.85
C ILE A 42 3.31 -9.33 1.29
N GLY A 43 2.53 -10.07 0.51
CA GLY A 43 2.98 -11.29 -0.17
C GLY A 43 4.16 -11.05 -1.12
N THR A 44 4.15 -9.95 -1.88
CA THR A 44 5.25 -9.50 -2.75
C THR A 44 6.51 -9.19 -1.94
N ILE A 45 6.39 -8.50 -0.80
CA ILE A 45 7.50 -8.19 0.12
C ILE A 45 8.11 -9.49 0.69
N ILE A 46 7.29 -10.34 1.32
CA ILE A 46 7.74 -11.58 1.97
C ILE A 46 8.42 -12.52 0.97
N LYS A 47 7.86 -12.63 -0.24
CA LYS A 47 8.39 -13.54 -1.27
C LYS A 47 9.59 -12.95 -2.02
N GLY A 48 9.93 -11.68 -1.80
CA GLY A 48 10.98 -10.97 -2.55
C GLY A 48 10.76 -11.00 -4.07
N LYS A 49 9.49 -11.07 -4.52
CA LYS A 49 9.14 -11.18 -5.94
C LYS A 49 8.53 -9.89 -6.42
N GLY A 50 8.96 -9.39 -7.57
CA GLY A 50 8.47 -8.12 -8.15
C GLY A 50 9.13 -6.90 -7.52
N SER A 51 8.48 -5.73 -7.62
CA SER A 51 8.96 -4.46 -7.07
C SER A 51 7.97 -3.95 -6.02
N PRO A 52 7.99 -4.51 -4.79
CA PRO A 52 7.15 -4.02 -3.72
C PRO A 52 7.53 -2.57 -3.37
N PRO A 53 6.59 -1.77 -2.86
CA PRO A 53 6.94 -0.47 -2.31
C PRO A 53 7.83 -0.70 -1.08
N THR A 54 9.03 -0.14 -1.07
CA THR A 54 9.97 -0.17 0.07
C THR A 54 10.14 1.20 0.72
N THR A 55 9.51 2.24 0.14
CA THR A 55 9.54 3.62 0.64
C THR A 55 8.12 4.16 0.81
N ILE A 56 7.94 5.15 1.68
CA ILE A 56 6.66 5.84 1.92
C ILE A 56 6.14 6.52 0.65
N PRO A 57 6.96 7.21 -0.17
CA PRO A 57 6.49 7.76 -1.45
C PRO A 57 5.97 6.68 -2.41
N ALA A 58 6.66 5.53 -2.52
CA ALA A 58 6.23 4.44 -3.38
C ALA A 58 4.91 3.81 -2.89
N LEU A 59 4.77 3.63 -1.57
CA LEU A 59 3.54 3.15 -0.96
C LEU A 59 2.38 4.12 -1.20
N MET A 60 2.62 5.44 -1.04
CA MET A 60 1.62 6.48 -1.28
C MET A 60 1.21 6.59 -2.74
N ALA A 61 2.14 6.37 -3.69
CA ALA A 61 1.83 6.30 -5.11
C ALA A 61 0.87 5.14 -5.42
N LYS A 62 1.17 3.92 -4.92
CA LYS A 62 0.29 2.75 -5.06
C LYS A 62 -1.07 2.95 -4.37
N PHE A 63 -1.08 3.60 -3.20
CA PHE A 63 -2.31 3.93 -2.50
C PHE A 63 -3.17 4.90 -3.33
N LYS A 64 -2.57 5.95 -3.89
CA LYS A 64 -3.29 6.86 -4.79
C LYS A 64 -3.80 6.13 -6.03
N GLU A 65 -3.01 5.29 -6.67
CA GLU A 65 -3.45 4.50 -7.82
C GLU A 65 -4.70 3.64 -7.49
N ALA A 66 -4.69 2.95 -6.34
CA ALA A 66 -5.78 2.06 -5.96
C ALA A 66 -7.07 2.76 -5.49
N PHE A 67 -6.97 4.02 -5.02
CA PHE A 67 -8.08 4.72 -4.35
C PHE A 67 -8.41 6.11 -4.92
N ALA A 68 -7.61 6.66 -5.84
CA ALA A 68 -7.85 7.99 -6.43
C ALA A 68 -8.91 7.98 -7.54
N ASN A 69 -9.26 6.81 -8.07
CA ASN A 69 -10.30 6.70 -9.09
C ASN A 69 -11.37 5.67 -8.68
N PRO A 70 -12.54 6.10 -8.16
CA PRO A 70 -13.65 5.19 -7.86
C PRO A 70 -14.20 4.50 -9.13
N ASP A 71 -14.00 5.10 -10.31
CA ASP A 71 -14.34 4.49 -11.59
C ASP A 71 -13.25 3.55 -12.12
N ALA A 72 -12.01 3.55 -11.64
CA ALA A 72 -11.02 2.56 -12.08
C ALA A 72 -11.33 1.14 -11.54
N LYS A 73 -11.96 1.04 -10.36
CA LYS A 73 -12.53 -0.22 -9.87
C LYS A 73 -13.77 -0.65 -10.68
N ARG A 74 -14.47 0.30 -11.30
CA ARG A 74 -15.65 0.07 -12.17
C ARG A 74 -15.28 -0.14 -13.64
N ALA A 75 -14.11 0.35 -14.06
CA ALA A 75 -13.49 0.20 -15.37
C ALA A 75 -12.66 -1.09 -15.48
N ALA A 76 -12.95 -2.08 -14.64
CA ALA A 76 -12.66 -3.47 -14.93
C ALA A 76 -13.91 -4.21 -15.47
N PRO A 77 -14.59 -3.76 -16.55
CA PRO A 77 -15.32 -4.72 -17.37
C PRO A 77 -14.30 -5.46 -18.24
N GLU A 78 -14.35 -6.79 -18.13
CA GLU A 78 -14.05 -7.72 -19.22
C GLU A 78 -12.64 -7.64 -19.86
N LYS A 79 -11.67 -8.28 -19.21
CA LYS A 79 -10.58 -8.98 -19.93
C LYS A 79 -10.67 -10.49 -19.73
N LEU A 80 -11.88 -11.03 -19.84
CA LEU A 80 -12.10 -12.48 -19.87
C LEU A 80 -13.04 -12.97 -20.99
N LEU A 81 -13.31 -12.16 -22.02
CA LEU A 81 -13.90 -12.66 -23.27
C LEU A 81 -13.50 -11.79 -24.46
N ARG A 82 -12.36 -12.11 -25.08
CA ARG A 82 -12.27 -12.36 -26.53
C ARG A 82 -10.94 -13.02 -26.89
#